data_AF-A0A3E0DTM3-F1
#
_entry.id   AF-A0A3E0DTM3-F1
#
_cell.length_a   1.000
_cell.length_b   1.000
_cell.length_c   1.000
_cell.angle_alpha   90.00
_cell.angle_beta   90.00
_cell.angle_gamma   90.00
#
_symmetry.space_group_name_H-M   'P 1'
#
loop_
_entity.id
_entity.type
_entity.pdbx_description
1 polymer ?
#
loop_
_entity_poly.entity_id
_entity_poly.type
_entity_poly.pdbx_seq_one_letter_code
_entity_poly.pdbx_strand_id
1 'polypeptide(L)'
;MAKASKKSSQKVTWAHAFRDIVLKAMDRGQLFPLFFFIGALALIFKMPEEHVYDAFLSLLSGFKDFSLIGWLGMGLVSILWAGHARAMRRSHSSEYKRIGIEKSRLQQQQVNNGLGSSETR
;
A
#
# COMPACT_ATOMS: atom_id res chain seq x y z
N MET A 1 -27.40 11.85 34.46
CA MET A 1 -27.81 10.85 33.45
C MET A 1 -27.00 11.09 32.18
N ALA A 2 -26.06 10.21 31.85
CA ALA A 2 -25.23 10.34 30.66
C ALA A 2 -26.04 9.99 29.40
N LYS A 3 -26.17 10.95 28.49
CA LYS A 3 -26.91 10.80 27.24
C LYS A 3 -26.15 9.85 26.32
N ALA A 4 -26.70 8.67 26.07
CA ALA A 4 -26.11 7.69 25.17
C ALA A 4 -25.96 8.30 23.76
N SER A 5 -24.72 8.45 23.31
CA SER A 5 -24.38 8.86 21.94
C SER A 5 -24.94 7.81 20.97
N LYS A 6 -26.01 8.15 20.25
CA LYS A 6 -26.49 7.37 19.10
C LYS A 6 -25.37 7.32 18.06
N LYS A 7 -24.58 6.23 18.04
CA LYS A 7 -23.75 5.88 16.89
C LYS A 7 -24.69 5.70 15.70
N SER A 8 -24.76 6.69 14.81
CA SER A 8 -25.40 6.52 13.52
C SER A 8 -24.70 5.36 12.81
N SER A 9 -25.41 4.27 12.58
CA SER A 9 -24.95 3.19 11.72
C SER A 9 -24.75 3.77 10.32
N GLN A 10 -23.52 4.18 10.01
CA GLN A 10 -23.13 4.60 8.69
C GLN A 10 -23.32 3.39 7.78
N LYS A 11 -24.30 3.45 6.89
CA LYS A 11 -24.54 2.40 5.89
C LYS A 11 -23.34 2.35 4.96
N VAL A 12 -22.41 1.44 5.24
CA VAL A 12 -21.27 1.19 4.35
C VAL A 12 -21.82 0.63 3.04
N THR A 13 -21.68 1.42 1.99
CA THR A 13 -22.10 1.06 0.63
C THR A 13 -20.87 0.61 -0.15
N TRP A 14 -21.05 -0.26 -1.15
CA TRP A 14 -19.97 -0.69 -2.05
C TRP A 14 -19.18 0.48 -2.68
N ALA A 15 -19.85 1.59 -2.97
CA ALA A 15 -19.22 2.81 -3.45
C ALA A 15 -18.23 3.42 -2.42
N HIS A 16 -18.55 3.36 -1.12
CA HIS A 16 -17.64 3.80 -0.07
C HIS A 16 -16.42 2.89 0.04
N ALA A 17 -16.62 1.56 -0.03
CA ALA A 17 -15.51 0.60 0.00
C ALA A 17 -14.56 0.77 -1.21
N PHE A 18 -15.11 0.96 -2.42
CA PHE A 18 -14.31 1.21 -3.61
C PHE A 18 -13.50 2.51 -3.51
N ARG A 19 -14.16 3.61 -3.09
CA ARG A 19 -13.49 4.89 -2.84
C ARG A 19 -12.33 4.73 -1.86
N ASP A 20 -12.57 4.04 -0.74
CA ASP A 20 -11.56 3.86 0.30
C ASP A 20 -10.37 3.05 -0.20
N ILE A 21 -10.59 2.02 -1.04
CA ILE A 21 -9.52 1.25 -1.67
C ILE A 21 -8.68 2.14 -2.59
N VAL A 22 -9.32 2.96 -3.45
CA VAL A 22 -8.62 3.86 -4.37
C VAL A 22 -7.80 4.91 -3.60
N LEU A 23 -8.41 5.56 -2.61
CA LEU A 23 -7.72 6.55 -1.78
C LEU A 23 -6.53 5.93 -1.05
N LYS A 24 -6.71 4.74 -0.46
CA LYS A 24 -5.63 4.04 0.24
C LYS A 24 -4.51 3.58 -0.69
N ALA A 25 -4.86 3.18 -1.91
CA ALA A 25 -3.88 2.84 -2.93
C ALA A 25 -3.07 4.07 -3.37
N MET A 26 -3.72 5.23 -3.50
CA MET A 26 -3.06 6.50 -3.82
C MET A 26 -2.10 6.93 -2.69
N ASP A 27 -2.55 6.93 -1.43
CA ASP A 27 -1.74 7.28 -0.27
C ASP A 27 -0.49 6.38 -0.11
N ARG A 28 -0.58 5.14 -0.57
CA ARG A 28 0.49 4.14 -0.48
C ARG A 28 1.34 4.03 -1.73
N GLY A 29 1.04 4.79 -2.79
CA GLY A 29 1.71 4.67 -4.09
C GLY A 29 1.46 3.35 -4.82
N GLN A 30 0.37 2.66 -4.48
CA GLN A 30 -0.03 1.36 -5.04
C GLN A 30 -1.10 1.50 -6.15
N LEU A 31 -1.24 2.70 -6.71
CA LEU A 31 -2.26 3.00 -7.71
C LEU A 31 -2.06 2.22 -9.02
N PHE A 32 -0.80 2.08 -9.48
CA PHE A 32 -0.48 1.30 -10.68
C PHE A 32 -0.85 -0.21 -10.54
N PRO A 33 -0.45 -0.91 -9.46
CA PRO A 33 -0.93 -2.28 -9.21
C PRO A 33 -2.46 -2.41 -9.17
N LEU A 34 -3.16 -1.43 -8.60
CA LEU A 34 -4.62 -1.43 -8.54
C LEU A 34 -5.24 -1.35 -9.94
N PHE A 35 -4.75 -0.46 -10.80
CA PHE A 35 -5.22 -0.35 -12.18
C PHE A 35 -4.89 -1.60 -13.00
N PHE A 36 -3.71 -2.16 -12.82
CA PHE A 36 -3.35 -3.43 -13.46
C PHE A 36 -4.34 -4.54 -13.09
N PHE A 37 -4.68 -4.66 -11.80
CA PHE A 37 -5.64 -5.65 -11.33
C PHE A 37 -7.05 -5.44 -11.90
N ILE A 38 -7.56 -4.20 -11.91
CA ILE A 38 -8.86 -3.87 -12.49
C ILE A 38 -8.87 -4.16 -14.01
N GLY A 39 -7.79 -3.82 -14.71
CA GLY A 39 -7.65 -4.11 -16.14
C GLY A 39 -7.64 -5.60 -16.44
N ALA A 40 -6.91 -6.40 -15.64
CA ALA A 40 -6.90 -7.85 -15.77
C ALA A 40 -8.30 -8.45 -15.55
N LEU A 41 -9.03 -8.00 -14.53
CA LEU A 41 -10.43 -8.41 -14.33
C LEU A 41 -11.31 -8.05 -15.52
N ALA A 42 -11.19 -6.82 -16.04
CA ALA A 42 -11.98 -6.39 -17.20
C ALA A 42 -11.72 -7.26 -18.44
N LEU A 43 -10.46 -7.66 -18.67
CA LEU A 43 -10.11 -8.58 -19.76
C LEU A 43 -10.72 -9.97 -19.57
N ILE A 44 -10.70 -10.50 -18.33
CA ILE A 44 -11.32 -11.79 -18.00
C ILE A 44 -12.84 -11.72 -18.25
N PHE A 45 -13.50 -10.65 -17.80
CA PHE A 45 -14.94 -10.46 -18.03
C PHE A 45 -15.30 -10.25 -19.50
N LYS A 46 -14.37 -9.77 -20.33
CA LYS A 46 -14.56 -9.60 -21.79
C LYS A 46 -14.32 -10.90 -22.56
N MET A 47 -13.64 -11.88 -21.96
CA MET A 47 -13.19 -13.10 -22.64
C MET A 47 -14.38 -14.04 -22.90
N PRO A 48 -14.51 -14.62 -24.11
CA PRO A 48 -15.49 -15.66 -24.40
C PRO A 48 -15.27 -16.91 -23.53
N GLU A 49 -16.35 -17.58 -23.14
CA GLU A 49 -16.31 -18.72 -22.21
C GLU A 49 -15.41 -19.85 -22.69
N GLU A 50 -15.39 -20.13 -24.01
CA GLU A 50 -14.49 -21.12 -24.61
C GLU A 50 -13.00 -20.84 -24.33
N HIS A 51 -12.60 -19.58 -24.30
CA HIS A 51 -11.19 -19.19 -24.14
C HIS A 51 -10.77 -19.08 -22.67
N VAL A 52 -11.72 -18.88 -21.75
CA VAL A 52 -11.41 -18.84 -20.31
C VAL A 52 -10.92 -20.20 -19.82
N TYR A 53 -11.55 -21.28 -20.30
CA TYR A 53 -11.15 -22.65 -19.94
C TYR A 53 -9.77 -23.01 -20.48
N ASP A 54 -9.50 -22.70 -21.76
CA ASP A 54 -8.20 -22.94 -22.39
C ASP A 54 -7.08 -22.12 -21.75
N ALA A 55 -7.36 -20.88 -21.34
CA ALA A 55 -6.42 -20.03 -20.61
C ALA A 55 -6.07 -20.63 -19.24
N PHE A 56 -7.07 -21.17 -18.53
CA PHE A 56 -6.84 -21.84 -17.24
C PHE A 56 -6.03 -23.14 -17.39
N LEU A 57 -6.34 -23.96 -18.40
CA LEU A 57 -5.58 -25.17 -18.69
C LEU A 57 -4.13 -24.86 -19.07
N SER A 58 -3.91 -23.82 -19.87
CA SER A 58 -2.57 -23.36 -20.27
C SER A 58 -1.77 -22.83 -19.08
N LEU A 59 -2.43 -22.18 -18.13
CA LEU A 59 -1.81 -21.77 -16.87
C LEU A 59 -1.37 -23.01 -16.07
N LEU A 60 -2.25 -24.02 -15.94
CA LEU A 60 -1.98 -25.22 -15.18
C LEU A 60 -0.85 -26.08 -15.81
N SER A 61 -0.82 -26.18 -17.15
CA SER A 61 0.27 -26.87 -17.85
C SER A 61 1.61 -26.15 -17.69
N GLY A 62 1.62 -24.82 -17.76
CA GLY A 62 2.85 -24.04 -17.54
C GLY A 62 3.43 -24.18 -16.12
N PHE A 63 2.59 -24.51 -15.12
CA PHE A 63 3.03 -24.84 -13.78
C PHE A 63 3.68 -26.22 -13.71
N LYS A 64 3.12 -27.19 -14.45
CA LYS A 64 3.66 -28.55 -14.55
C LYS A 64 5.03 -28.57 -15.22
N ASP A 65 5.21 -27.78 -16.26
CA ASP A 65 6.47 -27.71 -17.03
C ASP A 65 7.53 -26.81 -16.38
N PHE A 66 7.28 -26.32 -15.16
CA PHE A 66 8.11 -25.35 -14.43
C PHE A 66 8.40 -24.04 -15.17
N SER A 67 7.85 -23.81 -16.37
CA SER A 67 8.03 -22.57 -17.12
C SER A 67 7.49 -21.34 -16.37
N LEU A 68 6.51 -21.53 -15.48
CA LEU A 68 5.95 -20.48 -14.62
C LEU A 68 6.66 -20.31 -13.26
N ILE A 69 7.62 -21.19 -12.92
CA ILE A 69 8.33 -21.12 -11.63
C ILE A 69 9.14 -19.83 -11.48
N GLY A 70 9.69 -19.31 -12.59
CA GLY A 70 10.45 -18.06 -12.61
C GLY A 70 9.57 -16.85 -12.28
N TRP A 71 8.34 -16.84 -12.80
CA TRP A 71 7.35 -15.79 -12.52
C TRP A 71 6.88 -15.82 -11.06
N LEU A 72 6.67 -17.01 -10.50
CA LEU A 72 6.36 -17.18 -9.08
C LEU A 72 7.51 -16.73 -8.18
N GLY A 73 8.73 -17.13 -8.52
CA GLY A 73 9.94 -16.71 -7.83
C GLY A 73 10.09 -15.20 -7.86
N MET A 74 9.88 -14.57 -9.02
CA MET A 74 9.89 -13.12 -9.16
C MET A 74 8.81 -12.45 -8.31
N GLY A 75 7.59 -13.01 -8.27
CA GLY A 75 6.51 -12.53 -7.40
C GLY A 75 6.89 -12.60 -5.92
N LEU A 76 7.44 -13.73 -5.47
CA LEU A 76 7.87 -13.93 -4.10
C LEU A 76 9.00 -12.95 -3.71
N VAL A 77 10.03 -12.83 -4.54
CA VAL A 77 11.14 -11.89 -4.33
C VAL A 77 10.63 -10.45 -4.29
N SER A 78 9.69 -10.09 -5.16
CA SER A 78 9.08 -8.75 -5.17
C SER A 78 8.32 -8.44 -3.87
N ILE A 79 7.56 -9.42 -3.34
CA ILE A 79 6.84 -9.27 -2.08
C ILE A 79 7.81 -9.13 -0.90
N LEU A 80 8.83 -9.99 -0.84
CA LEU A 80 9.86 -9.93 0.18
C LEU A 80 10.61 -8.60 0.13
N TRP A 81 10.96 -8.14 -1.07
CA TRP A 81 11.60 -6.85 -1.28
C TRP A 81 10.72 -5.68 -0.84
N ALA A 82 9.43 -5.69 -1.21
CA ALA A 82 8.49 -4.65 -0.78
C ALA A 82 8.34 -4.62 0.74
N GLY A 83 8.29 -5.78 1.39
CA GLY A 83 8.31 -5.90 2.85
C GLY A 83 9.57 -5.33 3.47
N HIS A 84 10.73 -5.69 2.92
CA HIS A 84 12.04 -5.20 3.36
C HIS A 84 12.17 -3.68 3.19
N ALA A 85 11.82 -3.14 2.02
CA ALA A 85 11.82 -1.71 1.74
C ALA A 85 10.90 -0.95 2.71
N ARG A 86 9.75 -1.53 3.06
CA ARG A 86 8.84 -0.93 4.06
C ARG A 86 9.44 -0.94 5.47
N ALA A 87 10.10 -2.02 5.87
CA ALA A 87 10.79 -2.09 7.16
C ALA A 87 11.94 -1.08 7.23
N MET A 88 12.75 -0.99 6.17
CA MET A 88 13.85 -0.04 6.03
C MET A 88 13.35 1.40 6.12
N ARG A 89 12.27 1.75 5.41
CA ARG A 89 11.68 3.11 5.45
C ARG A 89 11.20 3.50 6.86
N ARG A 90 10.67 2.55 7.63
CA ARG A 90 10.26 2.79 9.03
C ARG A 90 11.47 3.05 9.94
N SER A 91 12.52 2.26 9.79
CA SER A 91 13.76 2.43 10.56
C SER A 91 14.37 3.80 10.29
N HIS A 92 14.60 4.16 9.02
CA HIS A 92 15.16 5.45 8.66
C HIS A 92 14.28 6.62 9.12
N SER A 93 12.97 6.54 8.96
CA SER A 93 12.07 7.61 9.43
C SER A 93 12.18 7.83 10.95
N SER A 94 12.43 6.77 11.72
CA SER A 94 12.64 6.88 13.17
C SER A 94 13.99 7.52 13.50
N GLU A 95 15.04 7.18 12.77
CA GLU A 95 16.38 7.77 12.94
C GLU A 95 16.40 9.24 12.54
N TYR A 96 15.80 9.60 11.40
CA TYR A 96 15.66 10.99 10.97
C TYR A 96 14.94 11.84 12.02
N LYS A 97 13.88 11.29 12.64
CA LYS A 97 13.18 11.97 13.72
C LYS A 97 14.08 12.17 14.94
N ARG A 98 14.86 11.16 15.34
CA ARG A 98 15.83 11.27 16.44
C ARG A 98 16.86 12.35 16.16
N ILE A 99 17.45 12.33 14.97
CA ILE A 99 18.46 13.32 14.53
C ILE A 99 17.85 14.73 14.49
N GLY A 100 16.61 14.88 14.01
CA GLY A 100 15.90 16.15 13.99
C GLY A 100 15.69 16.74 15.40
N ILE A 101 15.30 15.91 16.36
CA ILE A 101 15.14 16.31 17.77
C ILE A 101 16.50 16.68 18.38
N GLU A 102 17.53 15.87 18.17
CA GLU A 102 18.89 16.13 18.68
C GLU A 102 19.44 17.45 18.13
N LYS A 103 19.29 17.68 16.82
CA LYS A 103 19.71 18.92 16.16
C LYS A 103 18.94 20.12 16.72
N SER A 104 17.62 20.00 16.88
CA SER A 104 16.79 21.08 17.44
C SER A 104 17.18 21.40 18.88
N ARG A 105 17.46 20.37 19.70
CA ARG A 105 17.93 20.52 21.09
C ARG A 105 19.27 21.26 21.15
N LEU A 106 20.25 20.87 20.33
CA LEU A 106 21.55 21.52 20.29
C LEU A 106 21.48 22.96 19.77
N GLN A 107 20.63 23.22 18.76
CA GLN A 107 20.37 24.58 18.28
C GLN A 107 19.72 25.45 19.38
N GLN A 108 18.78 24.90 20.14
CA GLN A 108 18.18 25.61 21.29
C GLN A 108 19.22 25.92 22.38
N GLN A 109 20.20 25.04 22.61
CA GLN A 109 21.25 25.24 23.60
C GLN A 109 22.28 26.30 23.19
N GLN A 110 22.51 26.49 21.89
CA GLN A 110 23.45 27.48 21.37
C GLN A 110 22.84 28.88 21.21
N VAL A 111 21.51 28.98 21.19
CA VAL A 111 20.81 30.26 21.04
C VAL A 111 20.15 30.63 22.37
N ASN A 112 20.65 31.70 23.03
CA ASN A 112 20.13 32.20 24.32
C ASN A 112 18.67 32.70 24.29
N ASN A 113 18.05 32.78 23.10
CA ASN A 113 16.65 33.12 22.91
C ASN A 113 15.95 32.01 22.14
N GLY A 114 14.77 31.57 22.61
CA GLY A 114 14.05 30.44 22.04
C GLY A 114 13.76 30.62 20.55
N LEU A 115 14.28 29.71 19.72
CA LEU A 115 13.91 29.63 18.32
C LEU A 115 12.52 29.00 18.21
N GLY A 116 11.56 29.72 17.62
CA GLY A 116 10.25 29.17 17.32
C GLY A 116 10.38 28.04 16.29
N SER A 117 9.84 26.85 16.60
CA SER A 117 9.84 25.74 15.65
C SER A 117 8.84 26.02 14.53
N SER A 118 9.25 25.84 13.27
CA SER A 118 8.39 26.01 12.10
C SER A 118 7.55 24.77 11.78
N GLU A 119 7.30 23.89 12.74
CA GLU A 119 6.52 22.65 12.55
C GLU A 119 5.00 22.86 12.51
N THR A 120 4.52 24.11 12.49
CA THR A 120 3.10 24.45 12.37
C THR A 120 2.82 25.31 11.14
N ARG A 121 2.87 24.69 9.95
CA ARG A 121 2.03 25.10 8.82
C ARG A 121 1.74 23.95 7.87
#